data_AF-A0A9P7JCU2-F1
#
_entry.id   AF-A0A9P7JCU2-F1
#
_cell.length_a   1.000
_cell.length_b   1.000
_cell.length_c   1.000
_cell.angle_alpha   90.00
_cell.angle_beta   90.00
_cell.angle_gamma   90.00
#
_symmetry.space_group_name_H-M   'P 1'
#
loop_
_entity.id
_entity.type
_entity.pdbx_description
1 polymer ?
#
loop_
_entity_poly.entity_id
_entity_poly.type
_entity_poly.pdbx_seq_one_letter_code
_entity_poly.pdbx_strand_id
1 'polypeptide(L)'
;MFWMKAELLCAIWDIIKIQQIAVEEKGVLHRDCSLNNSMIKDDGNRSHGTLVDWEFAIFIAQGQKYVRGGMGTMPFMSQLFLFQLSEAVSSIATPECSLKCALNSHVVPACLIIHRFEDDLESVFYIFIWICIRYRGPLGVKCVLDKRYDWLVHKWSAVTFKACNDEKTTFFYHSRAHKFEEQFHPYFKNLVPLAVKWYELIRNKGPLNTVTFQEVLHLLDKHIAELLKELSPKLLFTRKILKGLPLPDIPVPAVDPGVSAETTK
;
A
#
# COMPACT_ATOMS: atom_id res chain seq x y z
N MET A 1 4.47 -13.61 2.50
CA MET A 1 5.28 -13.77 1.28
C MET A 1 4.39 -14.43 0.22
N PHE A 2 4.47 -14.07 -1.07
CA PHE A 2 3.69 -14.75 -2.12
C PHE A 2 4.62 -15.45 -3.12
N TRP A 3 4.12 -16.52 -3.73
CA TRP A 3 4.78 -17.33 -4.74
C TRP A 3 4.22 -17.07 -6.14
N MET A 4 2.94 -16.68 -6.21
CA MET A 4 2.26 -16.41 -7.46
C MET A 4 1.59 -15.03 -7.47
N LYS A 5 1.42 -14.47 -8.66
CA LYS A 5 0.65 -13.23 -8.83
C LYS A 5 -0.80 -13.36 -8.37
N ALA A 6 -1.42 -14.52 -8.60
CA ALA A 6 -2.76 -14.79 -8.09
C ALA A 6 -2.82 -14.74 -6.55
N GLU A 7 -1.77 -15.21 -5.86
CA GLU A 7 -1.69 -15.12 -4.40
C GLU A 7 -1.54 -13.68 -3.91
N LEU A 8 -0.76 -12.85 -4.62
CA LEU A 8 -0.69 -11.41 -4.35
C LEU A 8 -2.09 -10.77 -4.51
N LEU A 9 -2.80 -11.06 -5.59
CA LEU A 9 -4.13 -10.49 -5.83
C LEU A 9 -5.16 -11.00 -4.82
N CYS A 10 -5.14 -12.29 -4.46
CA CYS A 10 -5.99 -12.82 -3.39
C CYS A 10 -5.72 -12.14 -2.05
N ALA A 11 -4.46 -11.86 -1.73
CA ALA A 11 -4.12 -11.16 -0.49
C ALA A 11 -4.62 -9.70 -0.50
N ILE A 12 -4.48 -8.99 -1.62
CA ILE A 12 -5.06 -7.65 -1.78
C ILE A 12 -6.59 -7.71 -1.67
N TRP A 13 -7.22 -8.72 -2.26
CA TRP A 13 -8.66 -8.96 -2.15
C TRP A 13 -9.07 -9.17 -0.69
N ASP A 14 -8.36 -10.02 0.06
CA ASP A 14 -8.64 -10.26 1.49
C ASP A 14 -8.56 -8.95 2.29
N ILE A 15 -7.54 -8.09 2.04
CA ILE A 15 -7.38 -6.79 2.71
C ILE A 15 -8.59 -5.88 2.45
N ILE A 16 -9.01 -5.75 1.18
CA ILE A 16 -10.18 -4.94 0.81
C ILE A 16 -11.44 -5.51 1.43
N LYS A 17 -11.57 -6.85 1.49
CA LYS A 17 -12.72 -7.49 2.12
C LYS A 17 -12.76 -7.25 3.63
N ILE A 18 -11.61 -7.27 4.30
CA ILE A 18 -11.50 -6.93 5.73
C ILE A 18 -11.94 -5.47 5.95
N GLN A 19 -11.47 -4.53 5.12
CA GLN A 19 -11.92 -3.13 5.20
C GLN A 19 -13.42 -2.99 4.96
N GLN A 20 -13.97 -3.70 3.97
CA GLN A 20 -15.41 -3.70 3.68
C GLN A 20 -16.20 -4.13 4.92
N ILE A 21 -15.83 -5.26 5.54
CA ILE A 21 -16.50 -5.79 6.74
C ILE A 21 -16.39 -4.79 7.90
N ALA A 22 -15.19 -4.22 8.12
CA ALA A 22 -14.98 -3.24 9.18
C ALA A 22 -15.87 -2.00 8.99
N VAL A 23 -15.99 -1.49 7.76
CA VAL A 23 -16.80 -0.30 7.46
C VAL A 23 -18.29 -0.61 7.50
N GLU A 24 -18.74 -1.63 6.76
CA GLU A 24 -20.17 -1.91 6.55
C GLU A 24 -20.82 -2.60 7.75
N GLU A 25 -20.13 -3.53 8.41
CA GLU A 25 -20.71 -4.31 9.52
C GLU A 25 -20.35 -3.74 10.91
N LYS A 26 -19.20 -3.08 11.04
CA LYS A 26 -18.71 -2.57 12.34
C LYS A 26 -18.69 -1.06 12.43
N GLY A 27 -18.85 -0.34 11.31
CA GLY A 27 -18.75 1.11 11.28
C GLY A 27 -17.37 1.62 11.68
N VAL A 28 -16.29 0.92 11.32
CA VAL A 28 -14.90 1.23 11.71
C VAL A 28 -14.05 1.52 10.47
N LEU A 29 -13.25 2.59 10.53
CA LEU A 29 -12.18 2.91 9.57
C LEU A 29 -10.83 2.49 10.12
N HIS A 30 -9.95 1.98 9.27
CA HIS A 30 -8.59 1.58 9.67
C HIS A 30 -7.64 2.78 9.80
N ARG A 31 -7.67 3.68 8.80
CA ARG A 31 -6.90 4.94 8.71
C ARG A 31 -5.38 4.86 8.58
N ASP A 32 -4.75 3.69 8.73
CA ASP A 32 -3.31 3.52 8.42
C ASP A 32 -3.02 2.31 7.53
N CYS A 33 -3.64 2.26 6.35
CA CYS A 33 -3.39 1.19 5.40
C CYS A 33 -2.02 1.40 4.71
N SER A 34 -1.03 0.59 5.09
CA SER A 34 0.33 0.64 4.56
C SER A 34 0.83 -0.75 4.17
N LEU A 35 1.95 -0.83 3.44
CA LEU A 35 2.56 -2.13 3.11
C LEU A 35 3.00 -2.92 4.35
N ASN A 36 3.41 -2.25 5.43
CA ASN A 36 3.82 -2.91 6.67
C ASN A 36 2.62 -3.43 7.46
N ASN A 37 1.49 -2.74 7.38
CA ASN A 37 0.25 -3.11 8.07
C ASN A 37 -0.59 -4.10 7.24
N SER A 38 -0.24 -4.26 5.96
CA SER A 38 -0.82 -5.22 5.03
C SER A 38 0.11 -6.43 4.90
N MET A 39 -0.08 -7.43 5.76
CA MET A 39 0.75 -8.63 5.74
C MET A 39 0.14 -9.69 4.82
N ILE A 40 0.98 -10.26 3.93
CA ILE A 40 0.66 -11.49 3.22
C ILE A 40 1.20 -12.66 4.05
N LYS A 41 0.31 -13.41 4.71
CA LYS A 41 0.66 -14.61 5.49
C LYS A 41 0.40 -15.84 4.63
N ASP A 42 1.29 -16.83 4.67
CA ASP A 42 1.06 -18.14 4.05
C ASP A 42 0.77 -19.12 5.19
N ASP A 43 -0.42 -19.71 5.20
CA ASP A 43 -0.83 -20.70 6.21
C ASP A 43 -0.60 -22.14 5.73
N GLY A 44 0.10 -22.33 4.61
CA GLY A 44 0.31 -23.62 3.94
C GLY A 44 -0.80 -23.98 2.95
N ASN A 45 -2.01 -23.46 3.14
CA ASN A 45 -3.16 -23.69 2.26
C ASN A 45 -3.33 -22.58 1.22
N ARG A 46 -3.26 -21.31 1.60
CA ARG A 46 -3.15 -20.19 0.66
C ARG A 46 -2.41 -19.02 1.30
N SER A 47 -1.84 -18.17 0.44
CA SER A 47 -1.42 -16.84 0.87
C SER A 47 -2.67 -16.00 1.14
N HIS A 48 -2.82 -15.56 2.38
CA HIS A 48 -3.90 -14.71 2.88
C HIS A 48 -3.40 -13.28 3.10
N GLY A 49 -4.22 -12.32 2.74
CA GLY A 49 -4.03 -10.93 3.18
C GLY A 49 -4.58 -10.74 4.58
N THR A 50 -3.82 -10.06 5.43
CA THR A 50 -4.28 -9.62 6.75
C THR A 50 -3.97 -8.15 6.94
N LEU A 51 -4.91 -7.43 7.54
CA LEU A 51 -4.73 -6.05 7.96
C LEU A 51 -4.50 -6.03 9.47
N VAL A 52 -3.32 -5.58 9.88
CA VAL A 52 -2.90 -5.44 11.28
C VAL A 52 -2.81 -3.95 11.64
N ASP A 53 -2.51 -3.67 12.91
CA ASP A 53 -2.25 -2.32 13.41
C ASP A 53 -3.49 -1.39 13.40
N TRP A 54 -4.53 -1.85 14.11
CA TRP A 54 -5.79 -1.13 14.30
C TRP A 54 -5.73 -0.06 15.39
N GLU A 55 -4.53 0.33 15.87
CA GLU A 55 -4.39 1.29 16.98
C GLU A 55 -4.92 2.69 16.63
N PHE A 56 -4.91 3.04 15.34
CA PHE A 56 -5.48 4.29 14.83
C PHE A 56 -6.91 4.14 14.30
N ALA A 57 -7.53 2.97 14.47
CA ALA A 57 -8.88 2.74 14.00
C ALA A 57 -9.90 3.60 14.75
N ILE A 58 -10.99 3.98 14.08
CA ILE A 58 -12.03 4.84 14.66
C ILE A 58 -13.41 4.44 14.18
N PHE A 59 -14.41 4.62 15.05
CA PHE A 59 -15.80 4.52 14.64
C PHE A 59 -16.17 5.68 13.72
N ILE A 60 -16.90 5.36 12.65
CA ILE A 60 -17.35 6.33 11.67
C ILE A 60 -18.31 7.31 12.35
N ALA A 61 -17.90 8.56 12.43
CA ALA A 61 -18.66 9.63 13.05
C ALA A 61 -19.43 10.45 12.00
N GLN A 62 -20.50 11.11 12.42
CA GLN A 62 -21.24 12.05 11.57
C GLN A 62 -20.31 13.17 11.08
N GLY A 63 -20.25 13.36 9.76
CA GLY A 63 -19.36 14.34 9.11
C GLY A 63 -17.93 13.86 8.84
N GLN A 64 -17.56 12.64 9.25
CA GLN A 64 -16.31 11.94 8.89
C GLN A 64 -15.01 12.74 9.14
N LYS A 65 -15.02 13.65 10.11
CA LYS A 65 -13.85 14.44 10.53
C LYS A 65 -13.29 13.89 11.82
N TYR A 66 -11.99 13.66 11.85
CA TYR A 66 -11.33 13.03 12.99
C TYR A 66 -10.05 13.76 13.33
N VAL A 67 -9.68 13.74 14.61
CA VAL A 67 -8.30 14.06 14.99
C VAL A 67 -7.38 13.08 14.25
N ARG A 68 -6.34 13.63 13.63
CA ARG A 68 -5.33 12.84 12.94
C ARG A 68 -4.83 11.70 13.84
N GLY A 69 -4.97 10.46 13.38
CA GLY A 69 -4.31 9.30 13.96
C GLY A 69 -2.98 9.03 13.26
N GLY A 70 -1.92 8.79 14.03
CA GLY A 70 -0.61 8.42 13.52
C GLY A 70 0.08 9.48 12.65
N MET A 71 1.32 9.20 12.25
CA MET A 71 1.99 10.00 11.22
C MET A 71 1.51 9.64 9.81
N GLY A 72 0.98 8.41 9.64
CA GLY A 72 0.62 7.79 8.36
C GLY A 72 1.83 7.54 7.46
N THR A 73 1.71 6.61 6.52
CA THR A 73 2.81 6.26 5.62
C THR A 73 2.72 7.04 4.30
N MET A 74 3.49 8.13 4.18
CA MET A 74 3.45 9.10 3.06
C MET A 74 3.17 8.53 1.65
N PRO A 75 3.87 7.49 1.18
CA PRO A 75 3.62 6.90 -0.14
C PRO A 75 2.20 6.36 -0.35
N PHE A 76 1.54 5.93 0.72
CA PHE A 76 0.25 5.25 0.67
C PHE A 76 -0.92 6.15 1.07
N MET A 77 -0.69 7.35 1.62
CA MET A 77 -1.78 8.29 1.93
C MET A 77 -2.57 8.69 0.68
N SER A 78 -3.88 8.89 0.78
CA SER A 78 -4.67 9.39 -0.35
C SER A 78 -4.28 10.83 -0.71
N GLN A 79 -4.60 11.23 -1.95
CA GLN A 79 -4.41 12.60 -2.41
C GLN A 79 -5.16 13.59 -1.50
N LEU A 80 -6.44 13.32 -1.16
CA LEU A 80 -7.25 14.21 -0.33
C LEU A 80 -6.68 14.34 1.09
N PHE A 81 -6.17 13.25 1.67
CA PHE A 81 -5.55 13.27 2.98
C PHE A 81 -4.28 14.13 2.99
N LEU A 82 -3.42 13.97 1.98
CA LEU A 82 -2.20 14.78 1.81
C LEU A 82 -2.51 16.26 1.59
N PHE A 83 -3.56 16.59 0.84
CA PHE A 83 -4.00 17.97 0.63
C PHE A 83 -4.38 18.62 1.97
N GLN A 84 -5.23 17.97 2.77
CA GLN A 84 -5.65 18.49 4.07
C GLN A 84 -4.46 18.68 5.03
N LEU A 85 -3.48 17.76 5.02
CA LEU A 85 -2.26 17.90 5.82
C LEU A 85 -1.37 19.05 5.32
N SER A 86 -1.26 19.25 4.01
CA SER A 86 -0.52 20.37 3.42
C SER A 86 -1.12 21.72 3.85
N GLU A 87 -2.44 21.85 3.80
CA GLU A 87 -3.15 23.07 4.22
C GLU A 87 -3.02 23.32 5.73
N ALA A 88 -3.14 22.26 6.54
CA ALA A 88 -2.95 22.35 7.98
C ALA A 88 -1.55 22.84 8.34
N VAL A 89 -0.50 22.27 7.74
CA VAL A 89 0.90 22.69 7.99
C VAL A 89 1.14 24.13 7.54
N SER A 90 0.62 24.51 6.36
CA SER A 90 0.74 25.88 5.85
C SER A 90 0.06 26.91 6.76
N SER A 91 -1.03 26.51 7.43
CA SER A 91 -1.75 27.37 8.39
C SER A 91 -1.01 27.53 9.73
N ILE A 92 -0.08 26.64 10.06
CA ILE A 92 0.70 26.66 11.31
C ILE A 92 2.08 27.33 11.12
N ALA A 93 2.63 27.28 9.91
CA ALA A 93 3.96 27.81 9.60
C ALA A 93 4.01 29.34 9.74
N THR A 94 4.45 29.83 10.90
CA THR A 94 4.94 31.20 11.06
C THR A 94 6.38 31.31 10.53
N PRO A 95 6.85 32.52 10.15
CA PRO A 95 8.21 32.73 9.63
C PRO A 95 9.34 32.26 10.57
N GLU A 96 9.06 32.06 11.85
CA GLU A 96 10.03 31.70 12.89
C GLU A 96 10.17 30.18 13.09
N CYS A 97 9.20 29.37 12.65
CA CYS A 97 9.28 27.92 12.78
C CYS A 97 9.85 27.31 11.51
N SER A 98 11.13 26.96 11.53
CA SER A 98 11.77 26.21 10.45
C SER A 98 10.96 24.94 10.14
N LEU A 99 10.58 24.71 8.87
CA LEU A 99 9.82 23.53 8.42
C LEU A 99 10.37 22.18 8.94
N LYS A 100 11.67 22.10 9.25
CA LYS A 100 12.30 20.92 9.87
C LYS A 100 11.77 20.60 11.27
N CYS A 101 11.37 21.61 12.05
CA CYS A 101 10.78 21.40 13.37
C CYS A 101 9.34 20.88 13.26
N ALA A 102 8.53 21.40 12.33
CA ALA A 102 7.13 20.98 12.15
C ALA A 102 6.95 19.55 11.59
N LEU A 103 7.95 19.03 10.84
CA LEU A 103 7.91 17.67 10.30
C LEU A 103 8.49 16.59 11.24
N ASN A 104 9.37 16.95 12.19
CA ASN A 104 10.02 16.00 13.10
C ASN A 104 9.62 16.14 14.58
N SER A 105 8.88 17.18 14.96
CA SER A 105 8.35 17.29 16.32
C SER A 105 6.97 16.67 16.41
N HIS A 106 6.72 16.02 17.54
CA HIS A 106 5.47 15.42 18.00
C HIS A 106 4.28 16.40 18.10
N VAL A 107 4.29 17.51 17.36
CA VAL A 107 3.40 18.66 17.51
C VAL A 107 2.93 19.14 16.14
N VAL A 108 2.28 18.28 15.38
CA VAL A 108 1.21 18.78 14.51
C VAL A 108 0.02 18.96 15.45
N PRO A 109 -0.49 20.19 15.67
CA PRO A 109 -1.71 20.42 16.42
C PRO A 109 -2.79 19.46 15.94
N ALA A 110 -3.66 19.01 16.85
CA ALA A 110 -4.78 18.13 16.53
C ALA A 110 -5.62 18.74 15.40
N CYS A 111 -5.29 18.40 14.16
CA CYS A 111 -6.01 18.85 12.99
C CYS A 111 -7.15 17.85 12.74
N LEU A 112 -8.33 18.40 12.51
CA LEU A 112 -9.48 17.61 12.10
C LEU A 112 -9.37 17.35 10.60
N ILE A 113 -9.13 16.10 10.26
CA ILE A 113 -8.97 15.65 8.87
C ILE A 113 -10.18 14.79 8.51
N ILE A 114 -10.69 15.00 7.30
CA ILE A 114 -11.68 14.13 6.68
C ILE A 114 -10.95 12.87 6.23
N HIS A 115 -11.39 11.71 6.74
CA HIS A 115 -10.93 10.40 6.31
C HIS A 115 -12.14 9.52 6.04
N ARG A 116 -12.17 8.86 4.90
CA ARG A 116 -13.26 7.99 4.50
C ARG A 116 -12.71 6.65 4.01
N PHE A 117 -13.60 5.69 3.77
CA PHE A 117 -13.16 4.37 3.31
C PHE A 117 -12.52 4.42 1.92
N GLU A 118 -12.85 5.43 1.11
CA GLU A 118 -12.21 5.66 -0.19
C GLU A 118 -10.71 5.97 -0.06
N ASP A 119 -10.33 6.68 1.01
CA ASP A 119 -8.93 6.99 1.26
C ASP A 119 -8.15 5.69 1.52
N ASP A 120 -8.74 4.75 2.27
CA ASP A 120 -8.16 3.43 2.50
C ASP A 120 -8.10 2.58 1.20
N LEU A 121 -9.11 2.68 0.31
CA LEU A 121 -9.09 2.03 -1.01
C LEU A 121 -7.99 2.60 -1.93
N GLU A 122 -7.79 3.91 -1.93
CA GLU A 122 -6.71 4.58 -2.67
C GLU A 122 -5.33 4.14 -2.12
N SER A 123 -5.19 3.99 -0.80
CA SER A 123 -3.98 3.44 -0.18
C SER A 123 -3.66 2.04 -0.67
N VAL A 124 -4.65 1.15 -0.77
CA VAL A 124 -4.45 -0.22 -1.29
C VAL A 124 -4.02 -0.20 -2.76
N PHE A 125 -4.55 0.72 -3.57
CA PHE A 125 -4.09 0.93 -4.95
C PHE A 125 -2.61 1.33 -4.98
N TYR A 126 -2.18 2.28 -4.15
CA TYR A 126 -0.77 2.66 -4.07
C TYR A 126 0.13 1.51 -3.62
N ILE A 127 -0.31 0.69 -2.66
CA ILE A 127 0.41 -0.53 -2.24
C ILE A 127 0.59 -1.48 -3.42
N PHE A 128 -0.47 -1.71 -4.21
CA PHE A 128 -0.41 -2.57 -5.39
C PHE A 128 0.60 -2.08 -6.43
N ILE A 129 0.54 -0.79 -6.80
CA ILE A 129 1.50 -0.18 -7.74
C ILE A 129 2.93 -0.24 -7.18
N TRP A 130 3.09 0.06 -5.89
CA TRP A 130 4.37 -0.01 -5.21
C TRP A 130 4.97 -1.42 -5.29
N ILE A 131 4.18 -2.46 -5.04
CA ILE A 131 4.63 -3.85 -5.15
C ILE A 131 5.09 -4.15 -6.58
N CYS A 132 4.29 -3.76 -7.58
CA CYS A 132 4.58 -4.03 -8.99
C CYS A 132 5.85 -3.32 -9.51
N ILE A 133 6.24 -2.20 -8.91
CA ILE A 133 7.47 -1.47 -9.27
C ILE A 133 8.67 -1.93 -8.44
N ARG A 134 8.50 -2.16 -7.13
CA ARG A 134 9.61 -2.30 -6.17
C ARG A 134 10.08 -3.73 -5.92
N TYR A 135 9.38 -4.73 -6.41
CA TYR A 135 9.69 -6.13 -6.10
C TYR A 135 9.98 -6.93 -7.37
N ARG A 136 10.90 -7.90 -7.27
CA ARG A 136 11.29 -8.74 -8.40
C ARG A 136 10.32 -9.88 -8.71
N GLY A 137 9.36 -10.13 -7.81
CA GLY A 137 8.36 -11.17 -7.95
C GLY A 137 8.21 -11.97 -6.65
N PRO A 138 8.19 -13.33 -6.72
CA PRO A 138 7.96 -14.15 -5.55
C PRO A 138 9.06 -13.97 -4.51
N LEU A 139 8.76 -14.33 -3.27
CA LEU A 139 9.67 -14.18 -2.13
C LEU A 139 9.93 -12.74 -1.66
N GLY A 140 9.30 -11.73 -2.29
CA GLY A 140 9.32 -10.36 -1.76
C GLY A 140 10.69 -9.68 -1.82
N VAL A 141 11.56 -10.09 -2.75
CA VAL A 141 12.86 -9.44 -2.94
C VAL A 141 12.67 -8.05 -3.56
N LYS A 142 13.07 -7.00 -2.83
CA LYS A 142 13.06 -5.62 -3.32
C LYS A 142 14.10 -5.46 -4.44
N CYS A 143 13.73 -4.78 -5.53
CA CYS A 143 14.68 -4.37 -6.55
C CYS A 143 15.35 -3.04 -6.18
N VAL A 144 16.61 -2.88 -6.61
CA VAL A 144 17.30 -1.60 -6.61
C VAL A 144 16.81 -0.82 -7.83
N LEU A 145 16.23 0.34 -7.59
CA LEU A 145 15.79 1.25 -8.64
C LEU A 145 16.94 2.18 -9.04
N ASP A 146 17.17 2.31 -10.34
CA ASP A 146 18.20 3.21 -10.87
C ASP A 146 17.78 4.66 -10.66
N LYS A 147 18.57 5.41 -9.89
CA LYS A 147 18.29 6.79 -9.48
C LYS A 147 18.18 7.78 -10.65
N ARG A 148 18.65 7.42 -11.85
CA ARG A 148 18.56 8.26 -13.05
C ARG A 148 17.16 8.33 -13.63
N TYR A 149 16.29 7.38 -13.29
CA TYR A 149 14.91 7.35 -13.77
C TYR A 149 13.98 8.02 -12.77
N ASP A 150 12.93 8.63 -13.34
CA ASP A 150 11.89 9.29 -12.58
C ASP A 150 10.82 8.29 -12.12
N TRP A 151 11.09 7.65 -10.97
CA TRP A 151 10.23 6.61 -10.42
C TRP A 151 9.07 7.21 -9.61
N LEU A 152 7.85 6.73 -9.89
CA LEU A 152 6.65 7.15 -9.15
C LEU A 152 6.77 6.90 -7.65
N VAL A 153 7.35 5.77 -7.26
CA VAL A 153 7.56 5.42 -5.86
C VAL A 153 8.52 6.37 -5.14
N HIS A 154 9.45 7.02 -5.84
CA HIS A 154 10.29 8.09 -5.26
C HIS A 154 9.48 9.39 -5.12
N LYS A 155 8.70 9.76 -6.14
CA LYS A 155 7.81 10.93 -6.13
C LYS A 155 6.77 10.86 -5.01
N TRP A 156 6.16 9.70 -4.79
CA TRP A 156 5.21 9.48 -3.70
C TRP A 156 5.89 9.41 -2.33
N SER A 157 7.22 9.31 -2.29
CA SER A 157 8.03 9.40 -1.08
C SER A 157 8.64 10.80 -0.90
N ALA A 158 8.03 11.83 -1.49
CA ALA A 158 8.48 13.21 -1.35
C ALA A 158 8.55 13.65 0.12
N VAL A 159 9.43 14.61 0.39
CA VAL A 159 9.76 15.08 1.74
C VAL A 159 8.61 15.82 2.41
N THR A 160 7.71 16.46 1.63
CA THR A 160 6.60 17.26 2.16
C THR A 160 5.24 16.73 1.71
N PHE A 161 4.20 16.94 2.52
CA PHE A 161 2.82 16.61 2.16
C PHE A 161 2.41 17.26 0.85
N LYS A 162 2.75 18.55 0.67
CA LYS A 162 2.47 19.30 -0.55
C LYS A 162 3.10 18.65 -1.78
N ALA A 163 4.40 18.36 -1.74
CA ALA A 163 5.09 17.77 -2.89
C ALA A 163 4.53 16.39 -3.26
N CYS A 164 4.22 15.55 -2.25
CA CYS A 164 3.59 14.25 -2.51
C CYS A 164 2.18 14.41 -3.10
N ASN A 165 1.40 15.37 -2.60
CA ASN A 165 0.08 15.70 -3.11
C ASN A 165 0.14 16.20 -4.57
N ASP A 166 1.07 17.09 -4.90
CA ASP A 166 1.25 17.64 -6.25
C ASP A 166 1.55 16.50 -7.26
N GLU A 167 2.39 15.54 -6.87
CA GLU A 167 2.71 14.36 -7.69
C GLU A 167 1.50 13.42 -7.86
N LYS A 168 0.71 13.18 -6.81
CA LYS A 168 -0.51 12.36 -6.88
C LYS A 168 -1.64 13.05 -7.67
N THR A 169 -1.74 14.36 -7.57
CA THR A 169 -2.64 15.18 -8.39
C THR A 169 -2.21 15.10 -9.86
N THR A 170 -0.91 15.21 -10.13
CA THR A 170 -0.36 15.03 -11.48
C THR A 170 -0.67 13.64 -12.02
N PHE A 171 -0.54 12.61 -11.18
CA PHE A 171 -0.89 11.23 -11.51
C PHE A 171 -2.38 11.04 -11.86
N PHE A 172 -3.34 11.59 -11.12
CA PHE A 172 -4.74 11.35 -11.49
C PHE A 172 -5.29 12.26 -12.60
N TYR A 173 -4.77 13.48 -12.73
CA TYR A 173 -5.42 14.50 -13.55
C TYR A 173 -4.67 14.88 -14.84
N HIS A 174 -3.42 14.44 -15.02
CA HIS A 174 -2.65 14.72 -16.24
C HIS A 174 -2.44 13.45 -17.07
N SER A 175 -3.20 13.33 -18.16
CA SER A 175 -3.39 12.15 -19.02
C SER A 175 -2.14 11.62 -19.75
N ARG A 176 -0.96 12.20 -19.52
CA ARG A 176 0.34 11.77 -20.08
C ARG A 176 1.49 11.79 -19.07
N ALA A 177 1.23 12.18 -17.82
CA ALA A 177 2.32 12.50 -16.89
C ALA A 177 3.06 11.27 -16.33
N HIS A 178 2.49 10.08 -16.50
CA HIS A 178 2.99 8.89 -15.83
C HIS A 178 2.62 7.66 -16.67
N LYS A 179 3.57 7.23 -17.50
CA LYS A 179 3.59 5.90 -18.11
C LYS A 179 3.91 4.85 -17.04
N PHE A 180 3.07 4.79 -16.00
CA PHE A 180 3.33 4.01 -14.79
C PHE A 180 3.42 2.51 -15.09
N GLU A 181 2.67 2.06 -16.10
CA GLU A 181 2.72 0.71 -16.64
C GLU A 181 4.09 0.33 -17.21
N GLU A 182 4.85 1.30 -17.73
CA GLU A 182 6.21 1.08 -18.22
C GLU A 182 7.16 0.76 -17.05
N GLN A 183 6.90 1.34 -15.87
CA GLN A 183 7.74 1.19 -14.66
C GLN A 183 7.57 -0.15 -13.93
N PHE A 184 6.59 -0.97 -14.30
CA PHE A 184 6.38 -2.28 -13.68
C PHE A 184 7.58 -3.20 -13.93
N HIS A 185 8.00 -3.92 -12.89
CA HIS A 185 9.00 -4.97 -13.04
C HIS A 185 8.51 -6.04 -14.05
N PRO A 186 9.39 -6.61 -14.91
CA PRO A 186 8.98 -7.57 -15.94
C PRO A 186 8.08 -8.71 -15.44
N TYR A 187 8.32 -9.19 -14.21
CA TYR A 187 7.51 -10.23 -13.57
C TYR A 187 6.01 -9.87 -13.48
N PHE A 188 5.67 -8.60 -13.28
CA PHE A 188 4.29 -8.12 -13.09
C PHE A 188 3.66 -7.51 -14.35
N LYS A 189 4.28 -7.61 -15.53
CA LYS A 189 3.74 -6.98 -16.75
C LYS A 189 2.33 -7.46 -17.12
N ASN A 190 1.98 -8.70 -16.82
CA ASN A 190 0.62 -9.22 -17.03
C ASN A 190 -0.42 -8.66 -16.04
N LEU A 191 -0.01 -7.90 -15.01
CA LEU A 191 -0.90 -7.19 -14.10
C LEU A 191 -1.15 -5.73 -14.53
N VAL A 192 -0.49 -5.25 -15.59
CA VAL A 192 -0.73 -3.91 -16.15
C VAL A 192 -2.21 -3.70 -16.51
N PRO A 193 -2.92 -4.64 -17.17
CA PRO A 193 -4.35 -4.45 -17.48
C PRO A 193 -5.22 -4.21 -16.25
N LEU A 194 -4.93 -4.90 -15.13
CA LEU A 194 -5.59 -4.67 -13.85
C LEU A 194 -5.29 -3.27 -13.33
N ALA A 195 -4.01 -2.89 -13.33
CA ALA A 195 -3.55 -1.60 -12.82
C ALA A 195 -4.18 -0.42 -13.56
N VAL A 196 -4.27 -0.50 -14.89
CA VAL A 196 -4.91 0.53 -15.74
C VAL A 196 -6.42 0.62 -15.46
N LYS A 197 -7.11 -0.51 -15.36
CA LYS A 197 -8.55 -0.51 -15.05
C LYS A 197 -8.83 0.02 -13.65
N TRP A 198 -7.99 -0.30 -12.66
CA TRP A 198 -8.14 0.20 -11.31
C TRP A 198 -7.84 1.70 -11.23
N TYR A 199 -6.79 2.16 -11.92
CA TYR A 199 -6.49 3.58 -12.08
C TYR A 199 -7.69 4.35 -12.66
N GLU A 200 -8.25 3.86 -13.77
CA GLU A 200 -9.41 4.47 -14.42
C GLU A 200 -10.66 4.42 -13.52
N LEU A 201 -10.84 3.36 -12.74
CA LEU A 201 -11.93 3.26 -11.78
C LEU A 201 -11.86 4.37 -10.71
N ILE A 202 -10.67 4.65 -10.16
CA ILE A 202 -10.48 5.73 -9.18
C ILE A 202 -10.60 7.09 -9.86
N ARG A 203 -9.92 7.28 -10.99
CA ARG A 203 -9.86 8.55 -11.74
C ARG A 203 -11.24 9.03 -12.20
N ASN A 204 -12.06 8.14 -12.76
CA ASN A 204 -13.34 8.53 -13.37
C ASN A 204 -14.42 8.89 -12.35
N LYS A 205 -14.21 8.56 -11.07
CA LYS A 205 -15.21 8.82 -10.02
C LYS A 205 -15.22 10.28 -9.54
N GLY A 206 -14.14 11.04 -9.75
CA GLY A 206 -14.12 12.48 -9.45
C GLY A 206 -14.52 12.80 -8.00
N PRO A 207 -14.83 14.06 -7.67
CA PRO A 207 -15.16 14.46 -6.29
C PRO A 207 -16.61 14.14 -5.85
N LEU A 208 -17.51 13.83 -6.78
CA LEU A 208 -18.95 13.64 -6.50
C LEU A 208 -19.40 12.17 -6.50
N ASN A 209 -18.58 11.28 -7.04
CA ASN A 209 -18.84 9.84 -7.04
C ASN A 209 -17.62 9.17 -6.43
N THR A 210 -17.81 8.07 -5.70
CA THR A 210 -16.71 7.39 -5.05
C THR A 210 -16.57 5.96 -5.56
N VAL A 211 -15.35 5.45 -5.48
CA VAL A 211 -15.07 4.04 -5.74
C VAL A 211 -15.66 3.22 -4.59
N THR A 212 -16.37 2.14 -4.92
CA THR A 212 -16.96 1.25 -3.92
C THR A 212 -16.11 0.00 -3.70
N PHE A 213 -16.26 -0.65 -2.55
CA PHE A 213 -15.66 -1.95 -2.28
C PHE A 213 -16.02 -2.98 -3.35
N GLN A 214 -17.29 -3.03 -3.76
CA GLN A 214 -17.78 -4.01 -4.75
C GLN A 214 -17.13 -3.83 -6.13
N GLU A 215 -16.95 -2.59 -6.59
CA GLU A 215 -16.30 -2.33 -7.87
C GLU A 215 -14.85 -2.82 -7.89
N VAL A 216 -14.10 -2.59 -6.80
CA VAL A 216 -12.71 -3.03 -6.71
C VAL A 216 -12.59 -4.55 -6.55
N LEU A 217 -13.42 -5.16 -5.69
CA LEU A 217 -13.45 -6.61 -5.50
C LEU A 217 -13.81 -7.33 -6.80
N HIS A 218 -14.82 -6.85 -7.54
CA HIS A 218 -15.20 -7.42 -8.83
C HIS A 218 -14.07 -7.32 -9.87
N LEU A 219 -13.36 -6.18 -9.90
CA LEU A 219 -12.21 -5.98 -10.78
C LEU A 219 -11.07 -6.98 -10.48
N LEU A 220 -10.82 -7.24 -9.20
CA LEU A 220 -9.83 -8.21 -8.73
C LEU A 220 -10.26 -9.65 -9.07
N ASP A 221 -11.51 -10.03 -8.78
CA ASP A 221 -12.05 -11.37 -9.06
C ASP A 221 -11.89 -11.74 -10.53
N LYS A 222 -12.20 -10.81 -11.44
CA LYS A 222 -12.04 -11.01 -12.88
C LYS A 222 -10.60 -11.33 -13.27
N HIS A 223 -9.62 -10.56 -12.76
CA HIS A 223 -8.21 -10.81 -13.10
C HIS A 223 -7.64 -12.04 -12.39
N ILE A 224 -8.07 -12.34 -11.16
CA ILE A 224 -7.68 -13.58 -10.48
C ILE A 224 -8.14 -14.77 -11.31
N ALA A 225 -9.38 -14.77 -11.80
CA ALA A 225 -9.89 -15.83 -12.66
C ALA A 225 -9.11 -15.96 -13.98
N GLU A 226 -8.72 -14.84 -14.60
CA GLU A 226 -7.87 -14.84 -15.80
C GLU A 226 -6.48 -15.44 -15.53
N LEU A 227 -5.80 -15.03 -14.44
CA LEU A 227 -4.49 -15.58 -14.05
C LEU A 227 -4.55 -17.08 -13.76
N LEU A 228 -5.62 -17.56 -13.13
CA LEU A 228 -5.79 -18.97 -12.82
C LEU A 228 -6.03 -19.83 -14.07
N LYS A 229 -6.63 -19.26 -15.13
CA LYS A 229 -6.77 -19.95 -16.43
C LYS A 229 -5.43 -20.11 -17.16
N GLU A 230 -4.52 -19.14 -17.01
CA GLU A 230 -3.19 -19.17 -17.63
C GLU A 230 -2.23 -20.16 -16.95
N LEU A 231 -2.53 -20.61 -15.73
CA LEU A 231 -1.70 -21.60 -15.05
C LEU A 231 -1.80 -22.97 -15.73
N SER A 232 -0.70 -23.46 -16.28
CA SER A 232 -0.63 -24.81 -16.85
C SER A 232 -0.89 -25.88 -15.78
N PRO A 233 -1.47 -27.05 -16.15
CA PRO A 233 -1.64 -28.18 -15.23
C PRO A 233 -0.32 -28.62 -14.56
N LYS A 234 0.81 -28.47 -15.26
CA LYS A 234 2.15 -28.77 -14.72
C LYS A 234 2.54 -27.82 -13.57
N LEU A 235 2.23 -26.52 -13.67
CA LEU A 235 2.52 -25.55 -12.60
C LEU A 235 1.64 -25.77 -11.37
N LEU A 236 0.37 -26.14 -11.56
CA LEU A 236 -0.53 -26.54 -10.47
C LEU A 236 -0.03 -27.80 -9.76
N PHE A 237 0.49 -28.76 -10.53
CA PHE A 237 1.11 -29.98 -10.01
C PHE A 237 2.39 -29.68 -9.23
N THR A 238 3.31 -28.87 -9.79
CA THR A 238 4.53 -28.45 -9.09
C THR A 238 4.21 -27.69 -7.81
N ARG A 239 3.15 -26.87 -7.76
CA ARG A 239 2.71 -26.19 -6.53
C ARG A 239 2.22 -27.18 -5.47
N LYS A 240 1.47 -28.22 -5.85
CA LYS A 240 1.08 -29.29 -4.91
C LYS A 240 2.32 -30.00 -4.33
N ILE A 241 3.34 -30.24 -5.17
CA ILE A 241 4.61 -30.84 -4.72
C ILE A 241 5.38 -29.90 -3.80
N LEU A 242 5.56 -28.63 -4.17
CA LEU A 242 6.29 -27.64 -3.37
C LEU A 242 5.63 -27.39 -2.00
N LYS A 243 4.30 -27.42 -1.91
CA LYS A 243 3.57 -27.34 -0.64
C LYS A 243 3.73 -28.57 0.26
N GLY A 244 4.09 -29.72 -0.33
CA GLY A 244 4.36 -30.96 0.40
C GLY A 244 5.83 -31.17 0.75
N LEU A 245 6.73 -30.30 0.28
CA LEU A 245 8.15 -30.36 0.60
C LEU A 245 8.42 -29.51 1.85
N PRO A 246 9.18 -30.03 2.84
CA PRO A 246 9.63 -29.22 3.96
C PRO A 246 10.45 -28.02 3.43
N LEU A 247 10.26 -26.85 4.05
CA LEU A 247 11.05 -25.67 3.73
C LEU A 247 12.54 -26.02 3.82
N PRO A 248 13.38 -25.64 2.84
CA PRO A 248 14.80 -25.87 2.94
C PRO A 248 15.33 -25.15 4.18
N ASP A 249 16.09 -25.87 5.01
CA ASP A 249 16.76 -25.29 6.18
C ASP A 249 17.62 -24.11 5.71
N ILE A 250 17.15 -22.89 5.99
CA ILE A 250 17.95 -21.69 5.78
C ILE A 250 19.03 -21.74 6.85
N PRO A 251 20.33 -21.81 6.49
CA PRO A 251 21.39 -21.77 7.48
C PRO A 251 21.27 -20.46 8.25
N VAL A 252 20.98 -20.54 9.54
CA VAL A 252 21.12 -19.41 10.45
C VAL A 252 22.57 -18.96 10.33
N PRO A 253 22.86 -17.71 9.92
CA PRO A 253 24.24 -17.24 9.90
C PRO A 253 24.81 -17.43 11.29
N ALA A 254 25.95 -18.13 11.37
CA ALA A 254 26.62 -18.43 12.62
C ALA A 254 26.76 -17.14 13.43
N VAL A 255 26.24 -17.15 14.66
CA VAL A 255 26.54 -16.12 15.64
C VAL A 255 28.04 -16.15 15.84
N ASP A 256 28.72 -15.09 15.43
CA ASP A 256 30.15 -14.92 15.60
C ASP A 256 30.46 -14.97 17.12
N PRO A 257 31.14 -16.02 17.62
CA PRO A 257 31.44 -16.14 19.04
C PRO A 257 32.71 -15.31 19.30
N GLY A 258 32.58 -13.98 19.27
CA GLY A 258 33.76 -13.14 19.08
C GLY A 258 33.66 -11.68 19.47
N VAL A 259 32.75 -11.25 20.35
CA VAL A 259 32.97 -10.03 21.16
C VAL A 259 32.43 -10.24 22.56
N SER A 260 33.35 -10.60 23.45
CA SER A 260 33.19 -10.63 24.90
C SER A 260 32.72 -9.28 25.43
N ALA A 261 31.60 -9.29 26.15
CA ALA A 261 31.36 -8.32 27.21
C ALA A 261 32.18 -8.74 28.43
N GLU A 262 33.17 -7.92 28.81
CA GLU A 262 33.71 -7.90 30.18
C GLU A 262 33.57 -6.48 30.75
N THR A 263 32.53 -6.33 31.57
CA THR A 263 32.52 -5.77 32.93
C THR A 263 33.49 -4.64 33.33
N THR A 264 32.86 -3.52 33.69
CA THR A 264 32.99 -2.81 34.98
C THR A 264 34.38 -2.36 35.47
N LYS A 265 34.63 -1.06 35.33
CA LYS A 265 34.89 -0.13 36.45
C LYS A 265 34.49 1.28 36.07
#